data_AF-A0A1Z9SBB3-F1
#
_entry.id   AF-A0A1Z9SBB3-F1
#
_cell.length_a   1.000
_cell.length_b   1.000
_cell.length_c   1.000
_cell.angle_alpha   90.00
_cell.angle_beta   90.00
_cell.angle_gamma   90.00
#
_symmetry.space_group_name_H-M   'P 1'
#
loop_
_entity.id
_entity.type
_entity.pdbx_description
1 polymer ?
#
loop_
_entity_poly.entity_id
_entity_poly.type
_entity_poly.pdbx_seq_one_letter_code
_entity_poly.pdbx_strand_id
1 'polypeptide(L)'
;MNRKTYKKVRRQADILLLNWVRSLVSDEEKEKISEENMDSFLPAKEYFSTDKGNRISFYTRKWTIKTIKQLVQEGHDINQISMRDLESKQKRN
;
A
#
# COMPACT_ATOMS: atom_id res chain seq x y z
N MET A 1 -3.30 12.39 -12.77
CA MET A 1 -4.35 12.53 -11.72
C MET A 1 -4.19 13.86 -11.01
N ASN A 2 -5.31 14.52 -10.66
CA ASN A 2 -5.27 15.82 -10.00
C ASN A 2 -4.85 15.71 -8.51
N ARG A 3 -4.55 16.86 -7.87
CA ARG A 3 -4.09 16.91 -6.46
C ARG A 3 -5.11 16.34 -5.48
N LYS A 4 -6.42 16.54 -5.71
CA LYS A 4 -7.49 16.05 -4.83
C LYS A 4 -7.55 14.52 -4.85
N THR A 5 -7.59 13.92 -6.04
CA THR A 5 -7.57 12.47 -6.23
C THR A 5 -6.31 11.85 -5.63
N TYR A 6 -5.15 12.48 -5.85
CA TYR A 6 -3.90 11.96 -5.30
C TYR A 6 -3.86 11.97 -3.76
N LYS A 7 -4.44 12.99 -3.12
CA LYS A 7 -4.62 12.99 -1.65
C LYS A 7 -5.51 11.82 -1.18
N LYS A 8 -6.60 11.53 -1.89
CA LYS A 8 -7.47 10.38 -1.58
C LYS A 8 -6.71 9.06 -1.71
N VAL A 9 -5.94 8.89 -2.79
CA VAL A 9 -5.10 7.71 -2.99
C VAL A 9 -4.08 7.52 -1.86
N ARG A 10 -3.41 8.58 -1.42
CA ARG A 10 -2.48 8.51 -0.28
C ARG A 10 -3.18 8.04 0.99
N ARG A 11 -4.32 8.66 1.33
CA ARG A 11 -5.10 8.29 2.50
C ARG A 11 -5.57 6.83 2.44
N GLN A 12 -6.04 6.38 1.28
CA GLN A 12 -6.45 4.98 1.10
C GLN A 12 -5.26 4.02 1.26
N ALA A 13 -4.08 4.38 0.76
CA ALA A 13 -2.88 3.58 0.95
C ALA A 13 -2.52 3.43 2.43
N ASP A 14 -2.59 4.51 3.19
CA ASP A 14 -2.30 4.53 4.63
C ASP A 14 -3.31 3.65 5.40
N ILE A 15 -4.60 3.78 5.10
CA ILE A 15 -5.66 2.95 5.70
C ILE A 15 -5.47 1.46 5.39
N LEU A 16 -5.19 1.12 4.12
CA LEU A 16 -5.02 -0.27 3.72
C LEU A 16 -3.82 -0.92 4.39
N LEU A 17 -2.68 -0.21 4.45
CA LEU A 17 -1.49 -0.71 5.12
C LEU A 17 -1.73 -0.85 6.62
N LEU A 18 -2.37 0.12 7.27
CA LEU A 18 -2.66 0.06 8.70
C LEU A 18 -3.53 -1.16 9.03
N ASN A 19 -4.60 -1.37 8.27
CA ASN A 19 -5.48 -2.52 8.45
C ASN A 19 -4.76 -3.84 8.18
N TRP A 20 -3.89 -3.88 7.17
CA TRP A 20 -3.09 -5.05 6.87
C TRP A 20 -2.10 -5.36 8.00
N VAL A 21 -1.31 -4.39 8.49
CA VAL A 21 -0.38 -4.61 9.60
C VAL A 21 -1.14 -5.07 10.85
N ARG A 22 -2.26 -4.42 11.17
CA ARG A 22 -3.12 -4.83 12.29
C ARG A 22 -3.61 -6.26 12.12
N SER A 23 -3.93 -6.72 10.91
CA SER A 23 -4.37 -8.10 10.69
C SER A 23 -3.29 -9.16 10.93
N LEU A 24 -2.01 -8.79 10.97
CA LEU A 24 -0.89 -9.71 11.18
C LEU A 24 -0.53 -9.90 12.67
N VAL A 25 -1.01 -9.03 13.55
CA VAL A 25 -0.66 -9.02 14.97
C VAL A 25 -1.86 -9.39 15.84
N SER A 26 -1.60 -9.72 17.11
CA SER A 26 -2.64 -10.02 18.09
C SER A 26 -3.48 -8.77 18.42
N ASP A 27 -4.69 -8.97 18.96
CA ASP A 27 -5.60 -7.86 19.30
C ASP A 27 -4.97 -6.85 20.26
N GLU A 28 -4.15 -7.31 21.22
CA GLU A 28 -3.43 -6.47 22.18
C GLU A 28 -2.37 -5.58 21.52
N GLU A 29 -1.76 -6.05 20.43
CA GLU A 29 -0.76 -5.31 19.67
C GLU A 29 -1.41 -4.34 18.66
N LYS A 30 -2.61 -4.67 18.15
CA LYS A 30 -3.34 -3.80 17.22
C LYS A 30 -3.58 -2.39 17.79
N GLU A 31 -3.88 -2.30 19.08
CA GLU A 31 -4.15 -1.02 19.76
C GLU A 31 -2.90 -0.13 19.82
N LYS A 32 -1.70 -0.72 19.79
CA LYS A 32 -0.43 -0.01 19.84
C LYS A 32 -0.01 0.53 18.46
N ILE A 33 -0.65 0.10 17.38
CA ILE A 33 -0.32 0.50 16.01
C ILE A 33 -1.23 1.66 15.58
N SER A 34 -0.64 2.78 15.18
CA SER A 34 -1.28 4.00 14.70
C SER A 34 -0.77 4.39 13.32
N GLU A 35 -1.43 5.35 12.66
CA GLU A 35 -0.94 5.91 11.39
C GLU A 35 0.47 6.52 11.51
N GLU A 36 0.83 7.01 12.70
CA GLU A 36 2.10 7.69 12.96
C GLU A 36 3.28 6.71 13.11
N ASN A 37 3.04 5.52 13.65
CA ASN A 37 4.09 4.53 13.88
C ASN A 37 4.09 3.37 12.89
N MET A 38 3.05 3.26 12.05
CA MET A 38 2.89 2.21 11.04
C MET A 38 4.13 2.05 10.16
N ASP A 39 4.78 3.15 9.77
CA ASP A 39 5.97 3.13 8.91
C ASP A 39 7.12 2.28 9.49
N SER A 40 7.20 2.13 10.82
CA SER A 40 8.20 1.29 11.50
C SER A 40 7.95 -0.20 11.31
N PHE A 41 6.71 -0.59 10.98
CA PHE A 41 6.31 -1.98 10.72
C PHE A 41 6.40 -2.33 9.23
N LEU A 42 6.64 -1.34 8.36
CA LEU A 42 6.78 -1.55 6.93
C LEU A 42 8.24 -1.85 6.56
N PRO A 43 8.50 -2.45 5.39
CA PRO A 43 9.87 -2.67 4.92
C PRO A 43 10.65 -1.37 4.81
N ALA A 44 11.80 -1.27 5.48
CA ALA A 44 12.62 -0.06 5.53
C ALA A 44 13.16 0.38 4.16
N LYS A 45 13.35 -0.56 3.22
CA LYS A 45 13.86 -0.27 1.88
C LYS A 45 12.72 -0.20 0.88
N GLU A 46 12.53 0.96 0.26
CA GLU A 46 11.54 1.16 -0.81
C GLU A 46 11.88 0.42 -2.11
N TYR A 47 13.14 0.04 -2.31
CA TYR A 47 13.61 -0.60 -3.53
C TYR A 47 14.48 -1.82 -3.25
N PHE A 48 14.44 -2.77 -4.18
CA PHE A 48 15.38 -3.89 -4.27
C PHE A 48 15.89 -4.00 -5.71
N SER A 49 17.14 -4.45 -5.85
CA SER A 49 17.79 -4.61 -7.16
C SER A 49 17.52 -5.99 -7.74
N THR A 50 17.34 -6.04 -9.05
CA THR A 50 17.18 -7.26 -9.85
C THR A 50 18.08 -7.16 -11.09
N ASP A 51 18.32 -8.27 -11.78
CA ASP A 51 19.10 -8.26 -13.04
C ASP A 51 18.48 -7.34 -14.12
N LYS A 52 17.17 -7.07 -14.00
CA LYS A 52 16.41 -6.18 -14.89
C LYS A 52 16.27 -4.75 -14.35
N GLY A 53 17.04 -4.38 -13.32
CA GLY A 53 17.04 -3.07 -12.68
C GLY A 53 16.35 -3.01 -11.31
N ASN A 54 16.14 -1.79 -10.80
CA ASN A 54 15.54 -1.56 -9.48
C ASN A 54 14.01 -1.70 -9.52
N ARG A 55 13.47 -2.45 -8.56
CA ARG A 55 12.03 -2.67 -8.36
C ARG A 55 11.62 -2.09 -7.01
N ILE A 56 10.36 -1.67 -6.91
CA ILE A 56 9.81 -1.15 -5.66
C ILE A 56 9.46 -2.35 -4.78
N SER A 57 9.89 -2.33 -3.53
CA SER A 57 9.61 -3.36 -2.53
C SER A 57 8.12 -3.47 -2.25
N PHE A 58 7.63 -4.71 -2.11
CA PHE A 58 6.25 -5.00 -1.79
C PHE A 58 5.86 -4.51 -0.41
N TYR A 59 4.57 -4.27 -0.20
CA TYR A 59 4.01 -3.82 1.08
C TYR A 59 4.63 -2.52 1.62
N THR A 60 5.34 -1.76 0.78
CA THR A 60 5.78 -0.41 1.12
C THR A 60 4.70 0.60 0.76
N ARG A 61 4.69 1.72 1.48
CA ARG A 61 3.80 2.86 1.19
C ARG A 61 3.85 3.27 -0.28
N LYS A 62 5.05 3.27 -0.87
CA LYS A 62 5.27 3.62 -2.27
C LYS A 62 4.66 2.61 -3.24
N TRP A 63 4.81 1.31 -2.97
CA TRP A 63 4.17 0.27 -3.75
C TRP A 63 2.65 0.39 -3.68
N THR A 64 2.07 0.51 -2.49
CA THR A 64 0.63 0.63 -2.28
C THR A 64 0.06 1.84 -3.03
N ILE A 65 0.67 3.02 -2.89
CA ILE A 65 0.28 4.21 -3.64
C ILE A 65 0.37 3.95 -5.14
N LYS A 66 1.49 3.41 -5.65
CA LYS A 66 1.67 3.16 -7.09
C LYS A 66 0.58 2.23 -7.63
N THR A 67 0.28 1.15 -6.92
CA THR A 67 -0.69 0.15 -7.36
C THR A 67 -2.12 0.69 -7.32
N ILE A 68 -2.52 1.43 -6.27
CA ILE A 68 -3.81 2.13 -6.23
C ILE A 68 -3.92 3.11 -7.40
N LYS A 69 -2.85 3.88 -7.70
CA LYS A 69 -2.87 4.81 -8.84
C LYS A 69 -3.15 4.10 -10.15
N GLN A 70 -2.59 2.91 -10.37
CA GLN A 70 -2.81 2.11 -11.57
C GLN A 70 -4.25 1.59 -11.63
N LEU A 71 -4.79 1.04 -10.53
CA LEU A 71 -6.17 0.58 -10.45
C LEU A 71 -7.17 1.72 -10.72
N VAL A 72 -6.92 2.92 -10.18
CA VAL A 72 -7.76 4.10 -10.47
C VAL A 72 -7.70 4.51 -11.93
N GLN A 73 -6.53 4.37 -12.58
CA GLN A 73 -6.41 4.62 -14.03
C GLN A 73 -7.18 3.58 -14.87
N GLU A 74 -7.34 2.37 -14.34
CA GLU A 74 -8.14 1.30 -14.94
C GLU A 74 -9.65 1.41 -14.64
N GLY A 75 -10.07 2.45 -13.90
CA GLY A 75 -11.48 2.75 -13.64
C GLY A 75 -12.01 2.24 -12.30
N HIS A 76 -11.15 1.68 -11.44
CA HIS A 76 -11.56 1.25 -10.10
C HIS A 76 -11.86 2.45 -9.17
N ASP A 77 -12.89 2.32 -8.33
CA ASP A 77 -13.17 3.30 -7.28
C ASP A 77 -12.15 3.18 -6.14
N ILE A 78 -11.54 4.31 -5.76
CA ILE A 78 -10.54 4.43 -4.69
C ILE A 78 -11.03 3.79 -3.39
N ASN A 79 -12.30 3.99 -3.03
CA ASN A 79 -12.82 3.56 -1.73
C ASN A 79 -13.12 2.05 -1.67
N GLN A 80 -13.21 1.38 -2.83
CA GLN A 80 -13.50 -0.04 -2.96
C GLN A 80 -12.23 -0.88 -3.15
N ILE A 81 -11.07 -0.24 -3.33
CA ILE A 81 -9.80 -0.96 -3.50
C ILE A 81 -9.40 -1.60 -2.18
N SER A 82 -9.17 -2.91 -2.23
CA SER A 82 -8.72 -3.76 -1.15
C SER A 82 -7.28 -4.24 -1.35
N MET A 83 -6.66 -4.77 -0.30
CA MET A 83 -5.30 -5.33 -0.40
C MET A 83 -5.19 -6.47 -1.43
N ARG A 84 -6.26 -7.25 -1.58
CA ARG A 84 -6.35 -8.34 -2.56
C ARG A 84 -6.28 -7.83 -4.00
N ASP A 85 -6.82 -6.65 -4.28
CA ASP A 85 -6.74 -6.03 -5.61
C ASP A 85 -5.30 -5.64 -5.95
N LEU A 86 -4.56 -5.13 -4.95
CA LEU A 86 -3.15 -4.78 -5.10
C LEU A 86 -2.29 -6.02 -5.39
N GLU A 87 -2.51 -7.11 -4.65
CA GLU A 87 -1.80 -8.38 -4.85
C GLU A 87 -2.13 -9.03 -6.20
N SER A 88 -3.40 -8.96 -6.62
CA SER A 88 -3.85 -9.47 -7.92
C SER A 88 -3.18 -8.74 -9.08
N LYS A 89 -2.93 -7.43 -8.92
CA LYS A 89 -2.18 -6.63 -9.89
C LYS A 89 -0.73 -7.10 -10.03
N GLN A 90 -0.12 -7.53 -8.92
CA GLN A 90 1.25 -7.99 -8.92
C GLN A 90 1.41 -9.35 -9.63
N LYS A 91 0.44 -10.27 -9.47
CA LYS A 91 0.47 -11.59 -10.13
C LYS A 91 0.37 -11.53 -11.66
N ARG A 92 -0.05 -10.40 -12.22
CA ARG A 92 -0.24 -10.19 -13.67
C ARG A 92 1.02 -9.65 -14.38
N ASN A 93 2.07 -9.29 -13.64
CA ASN A 93 3.35 -8.78 -14.15
C ASN A 93 4.46 -9.81 -14.03
#